data_AF-A0A519C0F2-F1
#
_entry.id   AF-A0A519C0F2-F1
#
_cell.length_a   1.000
_cell.length_b   1.000
_cell.length_c   1.000
_cell.angle_alpha   90.00
_cell.angle_beta   90.00
_cell.angle_gamma   90.00
#
_symmetry.space_group_name_H-M   'P 1'
#
loop_
_entity.id
_entity.type
_entity.pdbx_description
1 polymer ?
#
loop_
_entity_poly.entity_id
_entity_poly.type
_entity_poly.pdbx_seq_one_letter_code
_entity_poly.pdbx_strand_id
1 'polypeptide(L)'
;MKAKYDSAKLQDEISSTCIDLIFNDPFFGHFLLSLNRELSEEGPTLWVRPSDDDKVIMGINPDFWSTELKSKNFRMGCVKHEVLHVVFKHLTRAQEMSGGRRIYSNHKLFNIAADLVVNQYVKSSWLIKGAVNLESFPDLNLRKEMDVSYYYNKLEDFLEEQGGEPASVSQCPSCGQELGSEEGESGGSGGGEGDEEGDSEGSG
;
A
#
# COMPACT_ATOMS: atom_id res chain seq x y z
N MET A 1 0.17 -29.97 11.23
CA MET A 1 0.50 -29.07 10.11
C MET A 1 1.96 -28.67 10.24
N LYS A 2 2.80 -28.83 9.20
CA LYS A 2 4.11 -28.18 9.19
C LYS A 2 3.87 -26.69 9.00
N ALA A 3 4.51 -25.85 9.80
CA ALA A 3 4.47 -24.41 9.59
C ALA A 3 5.04 -24.12 8.19
N LYS A 4 4.33 -23.32 7.39
CA LYS A 4 4.71 -22.94 6.01
C LYS A 4 6.05 -22.19 5.99
N TYR A 5 6.37 -21.51 7.09
CA TYR A 5 7.60 -20.80 7.34
C TYR A 5 7.96 -20.87 8.84
N ASP A 6 9.22 -20.62 9.18
CA ASP A 6 9.67 -20.50 10.56
C ASP A 6 9.30 -19.11 11.10
N SER A 7 8.14 -19.01 11.75
CA SER A 7 7.60 -17.75 12.25
C SER A 7 8.50 -17.10 13.30
N ALA A 8 9.18 -17.89 14.15
CA ALA A 8 10.07 -17.35 15.18
C ALA A 8 11.29 -16.67 14.53
N LYS A 9 11.92 -17.35 13.57
CA LYS A 9 13.02 -16.78 12.81
C LYS A 9 12.63 -15.50 12.08
N LEU A 10 11.46 -15.47 11.44
CA LEU A 10 10.99 -14.25 10.74
C LEU A 10 10.74 -13.10 11.70
N GLN A 11 10.12 -13.36 12.85
CA GLN A 11 9.88 -12.36 13.88
C GLN A 11 11.19 -11.78 14.43
N ASP A 12 12.22 -12.61 14.62
CA ASP A 12 13.56 -12.16 15.03
C ASP A 12 14.21 -11.27 13.95
N GLU A 13 14.12 -11.66 12.68
CA GLU A 13 14.66 -10.88 11.55
C GLU A 13 13.95 -9.53 11.38
N ILE A 14 12.63 -9.50 11.53
CA ILE A 14 11.81 -8.28 11.48
C ILE A 14 12.18 -7.37 12.66
N SER A 15 12.24 -7.94 13.87
CA SER A 15 12.60 -7.19 15.08
C SER A 15 14.00 -6.59 14.99
N SER A 16 14.99 -7.37 14.54
CA SER A 16 16.34 -6.85 14.31
C SER A 16 16.32 -5.72 13.28
N THR A 17 15.65 -5.92 12.13
CA THR A 17 15.54 -4.88 11.09
C THR A 17 14.95 -3.59 11.64
N CYS A 18 13.89 -3.66 12.45
CA CYS A 18 13.28 -2.49 13.08
C CYS A 18 14.25 -1.79 14.05
N ILE A 19 14.95 -2.56 14.88
CA ILE A 19 15.97 -2.02 15.81
C ILE A 19 17.06 -1.29 15.03
N ASP A 20 17.57 -1.90 13.97
CA ASP A 20 18.60 -1.28 13.13
C ASP A 20 18.10 -0.02 12.44
N LEU A 21 16.85 0.00 11.98
CA LEU A 21 16.24 1.20 11.40
C LEU A 21 16.13 2.32 12.44
N ILE A 22 15.74 2.01 13.69
CA ILE A 22 15.70 2.98 14.80
C ILE A 22 17.09 3.58 15.06
N PHE A 23 18.15 2.76 15.05
CA PHE A 23 19.51 3.27 15.26
C PHE A 23 20.02 4.11 14.08
N ASN A 24 19.67 3.74 12.85
CA ASN A 24 20.11 4.44 11.65
C ASN A 24 19.31 5.73 11.40
N ASP A 25 18.04 5.75 11.78
CA ASP A 25 17.11 6.84 11.52
C ASP A 25 16.12 7.00 12.69
N PRO A 26 16.56 7.62 13.80
CA PRO A 26 15.81 7.67 15.06
C PRO A 26 14.43 8.32 14.95
N PHE A 27 14.23 9.20 13.95
CA PHE A 27 12.94 9.83 13.68
C PHE A 27 11.81 8.79 13.53
N PHE A 28 12.10 7.65 12.89
CA PHE A 28 11.09 6.62 12.64
C PHE A 28 10.79 5.73 13.85
N GLY A 29 11.56 5.84 14.93
CA GLY A 29 11.41 4.95 16.08
C GLY A 29 10.06 5.08 16.79
N HIS A 30 9.53 6.30 16.93
CA HIS A 30 8.21 6.49 17.53
C HIS A 30 7.10 5.82 16.72
N PHE A 31 7.17 5.92 15.39
CA PHE A 31 6.20 5.28 14.50
C PHE A 31 6.31 3.76 14.56
N LEU A 32 7.53 3.21 14.44
CA LEU A 32 7.76 1.76 14.51
C LEU A 32 7.29 1.12 15.82
N LEU A 33 7.45 1.82 16.95
CA LEU A 33 6.96 1.32 18.23
C LEU A 33 5.43 1.41 18.36
N SER A 34 4.79 2.32 17.64
CA SER A 34 3.33 2.50 17.63
C SER A 34 2.58 1.59 16.66
N LEU A 35 3.27 1.08 15.63
CA LEU A 35 2.68 0.24 14.60
C LEU A 35 2.64 -1.22 15.05
N ASN A 36 1.44 -1.78 15.07
CA ASN A 36 1.26 -3.22 15.21
C ASN A 36 1.75 -3.90 13.93
N ARG A 37 2.42 -5.04 14.08
CA ARG A 37 2.95 -5.83 12.95
C ARG A 37 2.41 -7.24 13.00
N GLU A 38 2.07 -7.77 11.85
CA GLU A 38 1.65 -9.16 11.71
C GLU A 38 2.28 -9.80 10.47
N LEU A 39 2.50 -11.11 10.54
CA LEU A 39 2.81 -11.90 9.36
C LEU A 39 1.49 -12.19 8.67
N SER A 40 1.33 -11.75 7.41
CA SER A 40 0.07 -11.87 6.68
C SER A 40 0.32 -12.12 5.19
N GLU A 41 -0.48 -13.00 4.59
CA GLU A 41 -0.44 -13.33 3.16
C GLU A 41 -1.49 -12.55 2.35
N GLU A 42 -2.26 -11.65 2.98
CA GLU A 42 -3.34 -10.88 2.34
C GLU A 42 -2.85 -9.92 1.25
N GLY A 43 -1.56 -9.57 1.24
CA GLY A 43 -0.94 -8.73 0.24
C GLY A 43 0.29 -9.39 -0.38
N PRO A 44 0.70 -8.98 -1.61
CA PRO A 44 1.84 -9.56 -2.31
C PRO A 44 3.19 -9.19 -1.68
N THR A 45 3.23 -8.12 -0.89
CA THR A 45 4.44 -7.50 -0.32
C THR A 45 4.18 -7.08 1.13
N LEU A 46 4.79 -5.98 1.60
CA LEU A 46 4.38 -5.33 2.84
C LEU A 46 3.23 -4.38 2.54
N TRP A 47 2.42 -4.08 3.56
CA TRP A 47 1.34 -3.12 3.44
C TRP A 47 1.01 -2.50 4.79
N VAL A 48 0.37 -1.33 4.75
CA VAL A 48 -0.23 -0.68 5.92
C VAL A 48 -1.71 -0.40 5.68
N ARG A 49 -2.53 -0.64 6.71
CA ARG A 49 -3.97 -0.34 6.68
C ARG A 49 -4.45 0.19 8.02
N PRO A 50 -5.52 1.01 8.03
CA PRO A 50 -6.22 1.31 9.26
C PRO A 50 -6.89 0.03 9.81
N SER A 51 -6.90 -0.10 11.12
CA SER A 51 -7.63 -1.12 11.88
C SER A 51 -8.90 -0.54 12.47
N ASP A 52 -9.80 -1.41 12.95
CA ASP A 52 -11.09 -1.04 13.51
C ASP A 52 -10.99 -0.20 14.79
N ASP A 53 -9.82 -0.22 15.45
CA ASP A 53 -9.53 0.54 16.67
C ASP A 53 -8.73 1.83 16.42
N ASP A 54 -8.85 2.40 15.21
CA ASP A 54 -8.14 3.60 14.74
C ASP A 54 -6.60 3.49 14.76
N LYS A 55 -6.05 2.29 14.96
CA LYS A 55 -4.62 2.04 14.83
C LYS A 55 -4.24 1.72 13.39
N VAL A 56 -2.96 1.78 13.11
CA VAL A 56 -2.41 1.28 11.84
C VAL A 56 -1.68 -0.02 12.09
N ILE A 57 -1.98 -1.02 11.26
CA ILE A 57 -1.31 -2.33 11.25
C ILE A 57 -0.44 -2.40 10.00
N MET A 58 0.76 -2.93 10.16
CA MET A 58 1.67 -3.30 9.07
C MET A 58 1.64 -4.81 8.88
N GLY A 59 1.15 -5.26 7.73
CA GLY A 59 1.24 -6.65 7.32
C GLY A 59 2.55 -6.91 6.59
N ILE A 60 3.18 -8.03 6.91
CA ILE A 60 4.44 -8.45 6.29
C ILE A 60 4.22 -9.81 5.63
N ASN A 61 4.29 -9.84 4.30
CA ASN A 61 4.23 -11.10 3.55
C ASN A 61 5.50 -11.94 3.79
N PRO A 62 5.38 -13.15 4.40
CA PRO A 62 6.52 -14.00 4.71
C PRO A 62 7.31 -14.47 3.48
N ASP A 63 6.59 -14.75 2.38
CA ASP A 63 7.18 -15.21 1.13
C ASP A 63 8.00 -14.08 0.51
N PHE A 64 7.43 -12.89 0.35
CA PHE A 64 8.15 -11.70 -0.13
C PHE A 64 9.35 -11.32 0.73
N TRP A 65 9.20 -11.34 2.06
CA TRP A 65 10.29 -11.06 2.99
C TRP A 65 11.48 -12.02 2.80
N SER A 66 11.17 -13.30 2.54
CA SER A 66 12.17 -14.35 2.42
C SER A 66 12.80 -14.42 1.03
N THR A 67 12.03 -14.15 -0.03
CA THR A 67 12.49 -14.31 -1.42
C THR A 67 13.07 -13.03 -2.00
N GLU A 68 12.44 -11.88 -1.75
CA GLU A 68 12.81 -10.60 -2.39
C GLU A 68 13.73 -9.76 -1.48
N LEU A 69 13.47 -9.74 -0.17
CA LEU A 69 14.21 -8.92 0.78
C LEU A 69 15.48 -9.62 1.30
N LYS A 70 16.36 -10.01 0.36
CA LYS A 70 17.58 -10.79 0.63
C LYS A 70 18.65 -10.04 1.43
N SER A 71 18.58 -8.72 1.48
CA SER A 71 19.55 -7.89 2.20
C SER A 71 18.88 -7.12 3.34
N LYS A 72 19.64 -6.89 4.41
CA LYS A 72 19.21 -6.06 5.54
C LYS A 72 18.82 -4.64 5.11
N ASN A 73 19.51 -4.08 4.13
CA ASN A 73 19.19 -2.77 3.56
C ASN A 73 17.83 -2.75 2.86
N PHE A 74 17.49 -3.79 2.10
CA PHE A 74 16.17 -3.89 1.46
C PHE A 74 15.05 -4.06 2.49
N ARG A 75 15.29 -4.85 3.55
CA ARG A 75 14.35 -4.99 4.67
C ARG A 75 14.11 -3.65 5.36
N MET A 76 15.18 -2.93 5.70
CA MET A 76 15.06 -1.59 6.30
C MET A 76 14.37 -0.60 5.34
N GLY A 77 14.67 -0.67 4.04
CA GLY A 77 14.04 0.15 3.01
C GLY A 77 12.53 -0.07 2.93
N CYS A 78 12.08 -1.32 2.83
CA CYS A 78 10.65 -1.65 2.78
C CYS A 78 9.92 -1.29 4.08
N VAL A 79 10.50 -1.58 5.25
CA VAL A 79 9.89 -1.17 6.53
C VAL A 79 9.78 0.35 6.62
N LYS A 80 10.83 1.09 6.22
CA LYS A 80 10.81 2.55 6.21
C LYS A 80 9.76 3.10 5.21
N HIS A 81 9.64 2.48 4.04
CA HIS A 81 8.64 2.83 3.03
C HIS A 81 7.22 2.75 3.61
N GLU A 82 6.85 1.64 4.23
CA GLU A 82 5.54 1.49 4.87
C GLU A 82 5.29 2.52 5.98
N VAL A 83 6.29 2.79 6.83
CA VAL A 83 6.19 3.81 7.87
C VAL A 83 5.97 5.19 7.24
N LEU A 84 6.63 5.51 6.12
CA LEU A 84 6.47 6.80 5.44
C LEU A 84 5.05 7.00 4.90
N HIS A 85 4.36 5.94 4.43
CA HIS A 85 2.94 6.06 4.05
C HIS A 85 2.07 6.51 5.24
N VAL A 86 2.39 6.04 6.44
CA VAL A 86 1.71 6.47 7.68
C VAL A 86 2.07 7.92 8.03
N VAL A 87 3.36 8.27 8.00
CA VAL A 87 3.85 9.62 8.32
C VAL A 87 3.25 10.69 7.40
N PHE A 88 3.19 10.42 6.09
CA PHE A 88 2.59 11.33 5.10
C PHE A 88 1.06 11.24 5.02
N LYS A 89 0.46 10.40 5.86
CA LYS A 89 -1.00 10.20 5.95
C LYS A 89 -1.63 9.75 4.64
N HIS A 90 -0.89 9.00 3.81
CA HIS A 90 -1.40 8.57 2.50
C HIS A 90 -2.67 7.71 2.63
N LEU A 91 -2.80 6.93 3.71
CA LEU A 91 -3.98 6.11 4.00
C LEU A 91 -5.25 6.96 4.13
N THR A 92 -5.17 8.10 4.83
CA THR A 92 -6.32 9.01 4.99
C THR A 92 -6.48 9.92 3.78
N ARG A 93 -5.38 10.34 3.14
CA ARG A 93 -5.43 11.19 1.94
C ARG A 93 -6.11 10.47 0.77
N ALA A 94 -5.90 9.17 0.62
CA ALA A 94 -6.60 8.34 -0.37
C ALA A 94 -8.14 8.41 -0.25
N GLN A 95 -8.65 8.73 0.95
CA GLN A 95 -10.07 8.81 1.25
C GLN A 95 -10.62 10.24 1.23
N GLU A 96 -9.78 11.24 0.93
CA GLU A 96 -10.21 12.64 0.93
C GLU A 96 -11.30 12.90 -0.13
N MET A 97 -12.31 13.67 0.29
CA MET A 97 -13.48 13.99 -0.53
C MET A 97 -13.56 15.49 -0.78
N SER A 98 -13.95 15.88 -1.98
CA SER A 98 -14.28 17.26 -2.35
C SER A 98 -15.56 17.27 -3.19
N GLY A 99 -16.53 18.11 -2.79
CA GLY A 99 -17.81 18.21 -3.51
C GLY A 99 -18.59 16.90 -3.61
N GLY A 100 -18.46 16.00 -2.62
CA GLY A 100 -19.12 14.69 -2.60
C GLY A 100 -18.46 13.61 -3.47
N ARG A 101 -17.26 13.85 -4.00
CA ARG A 101 -16.47 12.88 -4.78
C ARG A 101 -15.08 12.71 -4.18
N ARG A 102 -14.46 11.55 -4.38
CA ARG A 102 -13.05 11.34 -3.99
C ARG A 102 -12.17 12.28 -4.80
N ILE A 103 -11.21 12.93 -4.14
CA ILE A 103 -10.21 13.75 -4.82
C ILE A 103 -9.33 12.87 -5.70
N TYR A 104 -8.97 11.69 -5.21
CA TYR A 104 -8.20 10.68 -5.93
C TYR A 104 -9.12 9.52 -6.31
N SER A 105 -9.71 9.58 -7.50
CA SER A 105 -10.63 8.55 -8.00
C SER A 105 -9.89 7.30 -8.48
N ASN A 106 -8.70 7.48 -9.08
CA ASN A 106 -7.86 6.39 -9.56
C ASN A 106 -6.89 5.91 -8.46
N HIS A 107 -7.29 4.87 -7.73
CA HIS A 107 -6.49 4.31 -6.62
C HIS A 107 -5.12 3.78 -7.05
N LYS A 108 -5.02 3.17 -8.24
CA LYS A 108 -3.73 2.66 -8.75
C LYS A 108 -2.77 3.83 -8.99
N LEU A 109 -3.26 4.91 -9.58
CA LEU A 109 -2.49 6.13 -9.81
C LEU A 109 -2.06 6.79 -8.50
N PHE A 110 -2.96 6.82 -7.51
CA PHE A 110 -2.66 7.33 -6.18
C PHE A 110 -1.56 6.53 -5.49
N ASN A 111 -1.58 5.20 -5.57
CA ASN A 111 -0.53 4.37 -5.00
C ASN A 111 0.84 4.68 -5.64
N ILE A 112 0.90 4.84 -6.98
CA ILE A 112 2.13 5.23 -7.68
C ILE A 112 2.59 6.62 -7.24
N ALA A 113 1.68 7.60 -7.15
CA ALA A 113 1.99 8.95 -6.68
C ALA A 113 2.50 8.95 -5.23
N ALA A 114 1.89 8.17 -4.36
CA ALA A 114 2.31 8.00 -2.97
C ALA A 114 3.70 7.35 -2.88
N ASP A 115 3.95 6.31 -3.68
CA ASP A 115 5.25 5.63 -3.79
C ASP A 115 6.35 6.60 -4.26
N LEU A 116 6.04 7.46 -5.24
CA LEU A 116 6.96 8.51 -5.69
C LEU A 116 7.32 9.48 -4.56
N VAL A 117 6.38 9.84 -3.70
CA VAL A 117 6.66 10.68 -2.52
C VAL A 117 7.56 9.92 -1.54
N VAL A 118 7.19 8.72 -1.11
CA VAL A 118 7.91 8.02 -0.02
C VAL A 118 9.30 7.56 -0.46
N ASN A 119 9.47 7.09 -1.70
CA ASN A 119 10.74 6.53 -2.17
C ASN A 119 11.84 7.59 -2.30
N GLN A 120 11.49 8.88 -2.36
CA GLN A 120 12.46 9.98 -2.27
C GLN A 120 13.14 10.07 -0.89
N TYR A 121 12.52 9.53 0.17
CA TYR A 121 13.05 9.53 1.54
C TYR A 121 13.70 8.20 1.94
N VAL A 122 13.72 7.22 1.04
CA VAL A 122 14.45 5.96 1.20
C VAL A 122 15.76 6.05 0.42
N LYS A 123 16.88 5.64 1.03
CA LYS A 123 18.18 5.62 0.33
C LYS A 123 18.07 4.76 -0.92
N SER A 124 18.56 5.22 -2.07
CA SER A 124 18.46 4.46 -3.33
C SER A 124 19.06 3.06 -3.24
N SER A 125 20.12 2.87 -2.43
CA SER A 125 20.73 1.55 -2.16
C SER A 125 19.87 0.61 -1.31
N TRP A 126 18.78 1.09 -0.73
CA TRP A 126 17.83 0.34 0.09
C TRP A 126 16.53 0.02 -0.67
N LEU A 127 16.33 0.61 -1.84
CA LEU A 127 15.19 0.32 -2.70
C LEU A 127 15.39 -1.05 -3.38
N ILE A 128 14.31 -1.83 -3.43
CA ILE A 128 14.28 -3.07 -4.22
C ILE A 128 14.35 -2.75 -5.72
N LYS A 129 14.80 -3.72 -6.51
CA LYS A 129 14.81 -3.58 -7.97
C LYS A 129 13.38 -3.34 -8.47
N GLY A 130 13.18 -2.32 -9.30
CA GLY A 130 11.88 -1.96 -9.87
C GLY A 130 11.01 -1.10 -8.97
N ALA A 131 11.49 -0.67 -7.80
CA ALA A 131 10.79 0.34 -7.01
C ALA A 131 10.56 1.62 -7.83
N VAL A 132 9.35 2.16 -7.75
CA VAL A 132 8.94 3.38 -8.45
C VAL A 132 9.77 4.56 -7.94
N ASN A 133 10.38 5.32 -8.85
CA ASN A 133 11.12 6.53 -8.55
C ASN A 133 10.91 7.58 -9.65
N LEU A 134 11.42 8.80 -9.46
CA LEU A 134 11.23 9.88 -10.42
C LEU A 134 11.85 9.54 -11.78
N GLU A 135 12.95 8.79 -11.78
CA GLU A 135 13.64 8.32 -12.99
C GLU A 135 12.82 7.29 -13.78
N SER A 136 11.76 6.73 -13.19
CA SER A 136 10.81 5.84 -13.87
C SER A 136 9.91 6.61 -14.85
N PHE A 137 9.85 7.94 -14.76
CA PHE A 137 9.02 8.81 -15.59
C PHE A 137 9.83 9.97 -16.20
N PRO A 138 10.80 9.67 -17.08
CA PRO A 138 11.71 10.70 -17.63
C PRO A 138 10.98 11.79 -18.42
N ASP A 139 9.85 11.44 -19.07
CA ASP A 139 9.09 12.35 -19.93
C ASP A 139 8.27 13.39 -19.14
N LEU A 140 8.02 13.13 -17.84
CA LEU A 140 7.19 14.00 -17.00
C LEU A 140 7.96 15.13 -16.31
N ASN A 141 9.30 15.11 -16.38
CA ASN A 141 10.18 16.09 -15.73
C ASN A 141 9.73 16.41 -14.29
N LEU A 142 9.48 15.34 -13.50
CA LEU A 142 8.92 15.45 -12.16
C LEU A 142 9.85 16.22 -11.22
N ARG A 143 9.29 17.20 -10.49
CA ARG A 143 10.01 17.92 -9.45
C ARG A 143 10.17 17.04 -8.21
N LYS A 144 11.29 17.21 -7.51
CA LYS A 144 11.54 16.56 -6.22
C LYS A 144 10.74 17.24 -5.10
N GLU A 145 10.49 16.49 -4.04
CA GLU A 145 9.94 16.99 -2.76
C GLU A 145 8.56 17.66 -2.90
N MET A 146 7.77 17.23 -3.88
CA MET A 146 6.37 17.65 -4.00
C MET A 146 5.46 16.71 -3.21
N ASP A 147 4.19 17.09 -3.05
CA ASP A 147 3.20 16.25 -2.36
C ASP A 147 2.53 15.24 -3.30
N VAL A 148 1.74 14.33 -2.72
CA VAL A 148 1.04 13.28 -3.48
C VAL A 148 0.10 13.85 -4.54
N SER A 149 -0.52 15.02 -4.29
CA SER A 149 -1.40 15.68 -5.24
C SER A 149 -0.66 16.11 -6.51
N TYR A 150 0.53 16.69 -6.36
CA TYR A 150 1.35 17.07 -7.51
C TYR A 150 1.66 15.86 -8.40
N TYR A 151 2.11 14.76 -7.81
CA TYR A 151 2.48 13.57 -8.58
C TYR A 151 1.25 12.90 -9.19
N TYR A 152 0.15 12.80 -8.45
CA TYR A 152 -1.12 12.26 -8.94
C TYR A 152 -1.59 13.03 -10.18
N ASN A 153 -1.70 14.36 -10.09
CA ASN A 153 -2.16 15.18 -11.21
C ASN A 153 -1.23 15.07 -12.41
N LYS A 154 0.10 15.02 -12.20
CA LYS A 154 1.05 14.87 -13.31
C LYS A 154 0.95 13.53 -14.03
N LEU A 155 0.69 12.47 -13.27
CA LEU A 155 0.47 11.15 -13.86
C LEU A 155 -0.90 11.09 -14.54
N GLU A 156 -1.93 11.74 -14.00
CA GLU A 156 -3.27 11.79 -14.55
C GLU A 156 -3.29 12.54 -15.89
N ASP A 157 -2.73 13.76 -15.92
CA ASP A 157 -2.56 14.57 -17.14
C ASP A 157 -1.87 13.75 -18.25
N PHE A 158 -0.82 13.01 -17.90
CA PHE A 158 -0.07 12.20 -18.86
C PHE A 158 -0.88 11.02 -19.41
N LEU A 159 -1.67 10.34 -18.57
CA LEU A 159 -2.53 9.24 -19.03
C LEU A 159 -3.62 9.76 -19.96
N GLU A 160 -4.20 10.92 -19.68
CA GLU A 160 -5.20 11.55 -20.54
C GLU A 160 -4.61 11.93 -21.91
N GLU A 161 -3.40 12.50 -21.93
CA GLU A 161 -2.68 12.84 -23.17
C GLU A 161 -2.33 11.61 -24.03
N GLN A 162 -2.06 10.46 -23.41
CA GLN A 162 -1.75 9.19 -24.10
C GLN A 162 -2.99 8.38 -24.49
N GLY A 163 -4.20 8.90 -24.29
CA GLY A 163 -5.44 8.20 -24.64
C GLY A 163 -5.86 7.09 -23.67
N GLY A 164 -5.41 7.16 -22.41
CA GLY A 164 -5.83 6.28 -21.32
C GLY A 164 -5.02 4.99 -21.15
N GLU A 165 -4.03 4.73 -22.01
CA GLU A 165 -3.16 3.56 -21.92
C GLU A 165 -1.81 3.94 -21.29
N PRO A 166 -1.51 3.54 -20.03
CA PRO A 166 -0.18 3.75 -19.46
C PRO A 166 0.88 3.01 -20.27
N ALA A 167 1.87 3.75 -20.77
CA ALA A 167 3.10 3.18 -21.29
C ALA A 167 3.73 2.23 -20.24
N SER A 168 4.23 1.10 -20.73
CA SER A 168 4.68 -0.08 -19.97
C SER A 168 5.57 0.23 -18.76
N VAL A 169 4.96 0.40 -17.59
CA VAL A 169 5.62 0.20 -16.31
C VAL A 169 5.36 -1.26 -15.94
N SER A 170 6.35 -2.13 -16.15
CA SER A 170 6.30 -3.50 -15.64
C SER A 170 6.07 -3.45 -14.13
N GLN A 171 4.98 -4.08 -13.68
CA GLN A 171 4.57 -4.36 -12.29
C GLN A 171 5.42 -3.68 -11.22
N CYS A 172 4.81 -2.77 -10.43
CA CYS A 172 5.46 -2.27 -9.22
C CYS A 172 5.76 -3.45 -8.28
N PRO A 173 7.03 -3.82 -8.05
CA PRO A 173 7.39 -4.93 -7.18
C PRO A 173 7.14 -4.61 -5.71
N SER A 174 6.80 -3.35 -5.38
CA SER A 174 6.52 -2.87 -4.02
C SER A 174 5.07 -3.05 -3.61
N CYS A 175 4.11 -3.02 -4.55
CA CYS A 175 2.67 -3.14 -4.24
C CYS A 175 1.93 -4.21 -5.07
N GLY A 176 2.59 -4.84 -6.05
CA GLY A 176 2.05 -5.93 -6.86
C GLY A 176 0.92 -5.56 -7.82
N GLN A 177 0.66 -4.26 -8.04
CA GLN A 177 -0.43 -3.81 -8.92
C GLN A 177 0.03 -3.67 -10.38
N GLU A 178 -0.75 -4.26 -11.29
CA GLU A 178 -0.66 -4.04 -12.74
C GLU A 178 -1.51 -2.85 -13.19
N LEU A 179 -0.93 -2.04 -14.09
CA LEU A 179 -1.63 -1.00 -14.83
C LEU A 179 -2.42 -1.67 -15.97
N GLY A 180 -3.72 -1.37 -16.12
CA GLY A 180 -4.48 -1.72 -17.33
C GLY A 180 -5.54 -2.82 -17.24
N SER A 181 -6.23 -3.00 -16.11
CA SER A 181 -7.57 -3.60 -16.14
C SER A 181 -8.51 -2.86 -15.18
N GLU A 182 -9.59 -2.34 -15.75
CA GLU A 182 -10.81 -2.02 -15.02
C GLU A 182 -11.41 -3.35 -14.55
N GLU A 183 -11.33 -3.64 -13.26
CA GLU A 183 -12.24 -4.61 -12.66
C GLU A 183 -13.29 -3.80 -11.88
N GLY A 184 -14.49 -3.79 -12.44
CA GLY A 184 -15.65 -3.10 -11.88
C GLY A 184 -16.02 -3.64 -10.50
N GLU A 185 -16.49 -2.71 -9.67
CA GLU A 185 -17.21 -3.03 -8.44
C GLU A 185 -18.46 -3.87 -8.75
N SER A 186 -18.59 -5.04 -8.13
CA SER A 186 -19.83 -5.51 -7.47
C SER A 186 -19.53 -6.81 -6.70
N GLY A 187 -20.03 -7.08 -5.50
CA GLY A 187 -20.97 -6.33 -4.69
C GLY A 187 -20.97 -6.88 -3.27
N GLY A 188 -21.20 -5.98 -2.30
CA GLY A 188 -21.65 -6.37 -0.98
C GLY A 188 -23.08 -6.93 -1.09
N SER A 189 -23.29 -8.13 -0.56
CA SER A 189 -24.63 -8.65 -0.32
C SER A 189 -24.96 -8.41 1.15
N GLY A 190 -25.68 -7.31 1.39
CA GLY A 190 -26.46 -7.08 2.60
C GLY A 190 -27.94 -7.20 2.24
N GLY A 191 -28.61 -8.18 2.86
CA GLY A 191 -30.06 -8.30 2.94
C GLY A 191 -30.32 -9.24 4.12
N GLY A 192 -30.95 -8.83 5.23
CA GLY A 192 -32.08 -7.92 5.33
C GLY A 192 -33.32 -8.79 5.50
N GLU A 193 -33.53 -9.26 6.73
CA GLU A 193 -34.68 -10.06 7.17
C GLU A 193 -35.99 -9.29 6.90
N GLY A 194 -36.98 -10.01 6.38
CA GLY A 194 -38.34 -9.52 6.18
C GLY A 194 -39.31 -10.65 6.48
N ASP A 195 -39.83 -10.66 7.70
CA ASP A 195 -40.99 -11.44 8.12
C ASP A 195 -42.27 -10.76 7.60
N GLU A 196 -43.05 -11.45 6.78
CA GLU A 196 -44.50 -11.23 6.67
C GLU A 196 -45.20 -12.60 6.56
N GLU A 197 -45.76 -13.05 7.68
CA GLU A 197 -46.77 -14.11 7.72
C GLU A 197 -48.16 -13.50 7.51
N GLY A 198 -48.90 -14.06 6.56
CA GLY A 198 -50.33 -13.82 6.38
C GLY A 198 -50.86 -14.48 5.12
N ASP A 199 -51.51 -15.64 5.23
CA ASP A 199 -52.98 -15.63 5.17
C ASP A 199 -53.60 -16.99 5.45
N SER A 200 -54.81 -16.89 6.00
CA SER A 200 -55.71 -17.96 6.41
C SER A 200 -56.22 -18.82 5.25
N GLU A 201 -56.27 -20.13 5.46
CA GLU A 201 -57.25 -20.99 4.79
C GLU A 201 -58.19 -21.61 5.84
N GLY A 202 -59.44 -21.14 5.81
CA GLY A 202 -60.56 -21.80 6.46
C GLY A 202 -61.28 -22.72 5.47
N SER A 203 -61.45 -23.99 5.85
CA SER A 203 -62.49 -24.89 5.32
C SER A 203 -62.58 -26.14 6.21
N GLY A 204 -63.73 -26.35 6.84
CA GLY A 204 -64.10 -27.60 7.51
C GLY A 204 -64.46 -27.47 8.98
#